data_AF-A0A6L9M1I2-F1
#
_entry.id   AF-A0A6L9M1I2-F1
#
_cell.length_a   1.000
_cell.length_b   1.000
_cell.length_c   1.000
_cell.angle_alpha   90.00
_cell.angle_beta   90.00
_cell.angle_gamma   90.00
#
_symmetry.space_group_name_H-M   'P 1'
#
loop_
_entity.id
_entity.type
_entity.pdbx_description
1 polymer ?
#
loop_
_entity_poly.entity_id
_entity_poly.type
_entity_poly.pdbx_seq_one_letter_code
_entity_poly.pdbx_strand_id
1 'polypeptide(L)'
;MAKIGVNDGGVLYGINQAIHYIDIKIIVILGAFGCLLTGFTYSLFSRWGFFRHGWMILKWIITIAAILFGMFYLGPWEVAMMNLSGQLGLAALTDAAYLQYEFLHAFFGTVQALVLVGLLFISIFKPWKNIRKQKKA
;
A
#
# COMPACT_ATOMS: atom_id res chain seq x y z
N MET A 1 -2.93 5.39 -15.39
CA MET A 1 -4.27 5.65 -15.96
C MET A 1 -4.12 6.72 -17.03
N ALA A 2 -4.59 6.46 -18.24
CA ALA A 2 -4.38 7.35 -19.37
C ALA A 2 -5.15 8.66 -19.16
N LYS A 3 -4.42 9.77 -18.96
CA LYS A 3 -4.95 11.15 -18.86
C LYS A 3 -5.37 11.65 -20.25
N ILE A 4 -6.25 10.92 -20.92
CA ILE A 4 -6.72 11.25 -22.27
C ILE A 4 -7.79 12.34 -22.15
N GLY A 5 -7.51 13.53 -22.66
CA GLY A 5 -8.48 14.63 -22.76
C GLY A 5 -8.34 15.76 -21.73
N VAL A 6 -7.27 15.80 -20.93
CA VAL A 6 -7.02 16.92 -20.01
C VAL A 6 -6.34 18.08 -20.76
N ASN A 7 -7.12 19.12 -21.10
CA ASN A 7 -6.63 20.30 -21.84
C ASN A 7 -6.34 21.52 -20.93
N ASP A 8 -6.52 21.38 -19.60
CA ASP A 8 -6.37 22.45 -18.63
C ASP A 8 -5.53 21.97 -17.43
N GLY A 9 -4.52 22.74 -17.04
CA GLY A 9 -3.62 22.42 -15.94
C GLY A 9 -4.30 22.41 -14.57
N GLY A 10 -5.35 23.22 -14.38
CA GLY A 10 -6.17 23.21 -13.17
C GLY A 10 -6.98 21.92 -13.02
N VAL A 11 -7.47 21.36 -14.12
CA VAL A 11 -8.16 20.05 -14.13
C VAL A 11 -7.17 18.94 -13.80
N LEU A 12 -5.97 18.97 -14.37
CA LEU A 12 -4.90 18.01 -14.06
C LEU A 12 -4.52 18.03 -12.58
N TYR A 13 -4.36 19.23 -12.02
CA TYR A 13 -4.03 19.44 -10.61
C TYR A 13 -5.17 18.95 -9.69
N GLY A 14 -6.42 19.28 -10.01
CA GLY A 14 -7.58 18.83 -9.24
C GLY A 14 -7.72 17.30 -9.20
N ILE A 15 -7.47 16.62 -10.33
CA ILE A 15 -7.46 15.15 -10.39
C ILE A 15 -6.35 14.58 -9.50
N ASN A 16 -5.13 15.07 -9.62
CA ASN A 16 -4.00 14.60 -8.81
C ASN A 16 -4.26 14.85 -7.30
N GLN A 17 -4.85 15.99 -6.95
CA GLN A 17 -5.19 16.32 -5.57
C GLN A 17 -6.28 15.40 -5.00
N ALA A 18 -7.30 15.07 -5.80
CA ALA A 18 -8.35 14.14 -5.39
C ALA A 18 -7.79 12.72 -5.17
N ILE A 19 -6.94 12.24 -6.07
CA ILE A 19 -6.26 10.94 -5.94
C ILE A 19 -5.45 10.90 -4.65
N HIS A 20 -4.61 11.90 -4.42
CA HIS A 20 -3.78 11.98 -3.23
C HIS A 20 -4.60 12.02 -1.93
N TYR A 21 -5.70 12.78 -1.92
CA TYR A 21 -6.57 12.86 -0.74
C TYR A 21 -7.23 11.51 -0.44
N ILE A 22 -7.76 10.84 -1.47
CA ILE A 22 -8.42 9.54 -1.34
C ILE A 22 -7.40 8.49 -0.87
N ASP A 23 -6.22 8.45 -1.50
CA ASP A 23 -5.19 7.47 -1.16
C ASP A 23 -4.76 7.63 0.31
N ILE A 24 -4.35 8.82 0.72
CA ILE A 24 -3.87 9.03 2.09
C ILE A 24 -4.99 8.87 3.12
N LYS A 25 -6.14 9.55 2.95
CA LYS A 25 -7.14 9.62 4.02
C LYS A 25 -8.00 8.37 4.10
N ILE A 26 -8.44 7.85 2.96
CA ILE A 26 -9.41 6.76 2.91
C ILE A 26 -8.68 5.43 2.84
N ILE A 27 -7.74 5.27 1.92
CA ILE A 27 -7.10 3.97 1.68
C ILE A 27 -6.07 3.68 2.78
N VAL A 28 -5.14 4.60 3.03
CA VAL A 28 -4.05 4.38 3.98
C VAL A 28 -4.53 4.50 5.42
N ILE A 29 -5.06 5.67 5.82
CA ILE A 29 -5.41 5.91 7.22
C ILE A 29 -6.62 5.07 7.66
N LEU A 30 -7.75 5.14 6.95
CA LEU A 30 -8.94 4.41 7.39
C LEU A 30 -8.85 2.92 7.04
N GLY A 31 -8.47 2.59 5.81
CA GLY A 31 -8.38 1.21 5.34
C GLY A 31 -7.23 0.44 5.98
N ALA A 32 -5.99 0.84 5.71
CA ALA A 32 -4.83 0.05 6.12
C ALA A 32 -4.64 0.05 7.64
N PHE A 33 -4.64 1.20 8.31
CA PHE A 33 -4.50 1.25 9.77
C PHE A 33 -5.75 0.73 10.49
N GLY A 34 -6.94 0.97 9.97
CA GLY A 34 -8.17 0.43 10.55
C GLY A 34 -8.20 -1.10 10.51
N CYS A 35 -7.89 -1.71 9.37
CA CYS A 35 -7.77 -3.18 9.25
C CYS A 35 -6.62 -3.74 10.10
N LEU A 36 -5.50 -3.02 10.21
CA LEU A 36 -4.40 -3.42 11.08
C LEU A 36 -4.83 -3.41 12.55
N LEU A 37 -5.47 -2.33 13.02
CA LEU A 37 -5.89 -2.23 14.41
C LEU A 37 -6.95 -3.28 14.76
N THR A 38 -7.97 -3.44 13.91
CA THR A 38 -9.04 -4.44 14.11
C THR A 38 -8.53 -5.87 14.02
N GLY A 39 -7.63 -6.17 13.07
CA GLY A 39 -6.96 -7.46 12.99
C GLY A 39 -6.10 -7.74 14.23
N PHE A 40 -5.44 -6.71 14.76
CA PHE A 40 -4.56 -6.82 15.91
C PHE A 40 -5.37 -7.05 17.19
N THR A 41 -6.43 -6.27 17.42
CA THR A 41 -7.32 -6.45 18.56
C THR A 41 -7.99 -7.83 18.50
N TYR A 42 -8.56 -8.23 17.36
CA TYR A 42 -9.13 -9.56 17.20
C TYR A 42 -8.12 -10.65 17.51
N SER A 43 -6.87 -10.47 17.11
CA SER A 43 -5.83 -11.46 17.35
C SER A 43 -5.30 -11.50 18.79
N LEU A 44 -5.37 -10.41 19.54
CA LEU A 44 -5.03 -10.41 20.98
C LEU A 44 -6.14 -11.04 21.82
N PHE A 45 -7.40 -10.74 21.52
CA PHE A 45 -8.53 -11.20 22.32
C PHE A 45 -9.02 -12.61 21.93
N SER A 46 -8.64 -13.12 20.76
CA SER A 46 -8.99 -14.48 20.36
C SER A 46 -8.08 -15.53 21.01
N ARG A 47 -8.69 -16.59 21.54
CA ARG A 47 -8.00 -17.79 22.10
C ARG A 47 -7.15 -18.56 21.07
N TRP A 48 -7.07 -18.09 19.82
CA TRP A 48 -6.35 -18.70 18.71
C TRP A 48 -4.82 -18.69 18.86
N GLY A 49 -4.26 -17.83 19.72
CA GLY A 49 -2.83 -17.81 20.03
C GLY A 49 -1.99 -17.36 18.83
N PHE A 50 -1.87 -16.04 18.67
CA PHE A 50 -1.11 -15.33 17.63
C PHE A 50 0.24 -15.94 17.26
N PHE A 51 0.97 -16.45 18.26
CA PHE A 51 2.32 -16.98 18.11
C PHE A 51 2.39 -18.51 17.84
N ARG A 52 1.26 -19.22 17.75
CA ARG A 52 1.27 -20.67 17.48
C ARG A 52 1.48 -21.00 16.01
N HIS A 53 1.27 -20.05 15.11
CA HIS A 53 1.24 -20.29 13.66
C HIS A 53 2.15 -19.30 12.92
N GLY A 54 3.26 -19.79 12.38
CA GLY A 54 4.26 -18.95 11.69
C GLY A 54 3.71 -18.20 10.49
N TRP A 55 2.73 -18.78 9.79
CA TRP A 55 2.08 -18.12 8.65
C TRP A 55 1.37 -16.82 9.05
N MET A 56 0.88 -16.72 10.29
CA MET A 56 0.23 -15.52 10.80
C MET A 56 1.26 -14.43 11.06
N ILE A 57 2.38 -14.76 11.73
CA ILE A 57 3.48 -13.82 11.99
C ILE A 57 4.04 -13.27 10.67
N LEU A 58 4.29 -14.13 9.68
CA LEU A 58 4.75 -13.72 8.36
C LEU A 58 3.76 -12.75 7.70
N LYS A 59 2.46 -13.04 7.81
CA LYS A 59 1.40 -12.16 7.30
C LYS A 59 1.47 -10.76 7.92
N TRP A 60 1.65 -10.68 9.23
CA TRP A 60 1.76 -9.41 9.95
C TRP A 60 3.01 -8.63 9.55
N ILE A 61 4.16 -9.30 9.46
CA ILE A 61 5.41 -8.66 9.04
C ILE A 61 5.26 -8.07 7.62
N ILE A 62 4.72 -8.84 6.68
CA ILE A 62 4.52 -8.38 5.30
C ILE A 62 3.53 -7.22 5.23
N THR A 63 2.41 -7.28 5.96
CA THR A 63 1.42 -6.18 5.97
C THR A 63 2.01 -4.90 6.56
N ILE A 64 2.74 -4.99 7.67
CA ILE A 64 3.40 -3.81 8.27
C ILE A 64 4.44 -3.24 7.31
N ALA A 65 5.28 -4.10 6.72
CA ALA A 65 6.28 -3.67 5.75
C ALA A 65 5.64 -2.98 4.53
N ALA A 66 4.52 -3.50 4.01
CA ALA A 66 3.79 -2.88 2.92
C ALA A 66 3.23 -1.49 3.28
N ILE A 67 2.69 -1.32 4.50
CA ILE A 67 2.20 -0.02 4.97
C ILE A 67 3.35 0.98 5.11
N LEU A 68 4.46 0.58 5.74
CA LEU A 68 5.63 1.44 5.89
C LEU A 68 6.23 1.80 4.53
N PHE A 69 6.31 0.85 3.61
CA PHE A 69 6.81 1.08 2.26
C PHE A 69 5.92 2.07 1.50
N GLY A 70 4.59 1.92 1.59
CA GLY A 70 3.65 2.86 1.02
C GLY A 70 3.82 4.27 1.58
N MET A 71 3.97 4.39 2.90
CA MET A 71 4.11 5.68 3.58
C MET A 71 5.44 6.39 3.31
N PHE A 72 6.56 5.67 3.28
CA PHE A 72 7.89 6.28 3.16
C PHE A 72 8.38 6.43 1.71
N TYR A 73 7.88 5.63 0.77
CA TYR A 73 8.34 5.66 -0.62
C TYR A 73 7.25 6.13 -1.57
N LEU A 74 6.12 5.41 -1.65
CA LEU A 74 5.05 5.73 -2.61
C LEU A 74 4.42 7.11 -2.33
N GLY A 75 4.17 7.43 -1.06
CA GLY A 75 3.60 8.72 -0.65
C GLY A 75 4.46 9.93 -1.07
N PRO A 76 5.76 9.99 -0.70
CA PRO A 76 6.62 11.09 -1.12
C PRO A 76 6.79 11.21 -2.64
N TRP A 77 6.83 10.10 -3.38
CA TRP A 77 6.87 10.12 -4.85
C TRP A 77 5.57 10.66 -5.45
N GLU A 78 4.41 10.31 -4.87
CA GLU A 78 3.12 10.86 -5.27
C GLU A 78 3.06 12.38 -5.01
N VAL A 79 3.51 12.85 -3.84
CA VAL A 79 3.57 14.29 -3.53
C VAL A 79 4.53 15.02 -4.47
N ALA A 80 5.68 14.43 -4.79
CA ALA A 80 6.63 15.00 -5.74
C ALA A 80 6.00 15.16 -7.14
N MET A 81 5.30 14.13 -7.63
CA MET A 81 4.55 14.20 -8.87
C MET A 81 3.43 15.25 -8.83
N MET A 82 2.69 15.33 -7.72
CA MET A 82 1.63 16.33 -7.54
C MET A 82 2.21 17.75 -7.61
N ASN A 83 3.30 18.02 -6.90
CA ASN A 83 3.96 19.33 -6.90
C ASN A 83 4.48 19.71 -8.30
N LEU A 84 5.16 18.79 -8.99
CA LEU A 84 5.64 19.00 -10.35
C LEU A 84 4.50 19.26 -11.32
N SER A 85 3.40 18.52 -11.22
CA SER A 85 2.22 18.74 -12.06
C SER A 85 1.50 20.06 -11.77
N GLY A 86 1.52 20.54 -10.52
CA GLY A 86 0.94 21.83 -10.15
C GLY A 86 1.76 23.02 -10.61
N GLN A 87 3.09 22.88 -10.66
CA GLN A 87 4.01 23.94 -11.12
C GLN A 87 4.13 23.99 -12.64
N LEU A 88 4.23 22.83 -13.30
CA LEU A 88 4.50 22.74 -14.74
C LEU A 88 3.24 22.48 -15.59
N GLY A 89 2.11 22.14 -14.97
CA GLY A 89 0.88 21.80 -15.68
C GLY A 89 1.10 20.65 -16.67
N LEU A 90 0.69 20.84 -17.92
CA LEU A 90 0.85 19.83 -18.98
C LEU A 90 2.32 19.61 -19.39
N ALA A 91 3.22 20.56 -19.13
CA ALA A 91 4.65 20.38 -19.40
C ALA A 91 5.30 19.34 -18.48
N ALA A 92 4.65 18.99 -17.35
CA ALA A 92 5.10 17.91 -16.47
C ALA A 92 5.12 16.55 -17.20
N LEU A 93 4.25 16.33 -18.20
CA LEU A 93 4.19 15.08 -18.94
C LEU A 93 5.42 14.82 -19.82
N THR A 94 6.22 15.86 -20.06
CA THR A 94 7.50 15.78 -20.79
C THR A 94 8.72 15.96 -19.89
N ASP A 95 8.51 16.20 -18.59
CA ASP A 95 9.60 16.41 -17.64
C ASP A 95 10.20 15.06 -17.21
N ALA A 96 11.54 14.97 -17.24
CA ALA A 96 12.25 13.74 -16.95
C ALA A 96 12.08 13.30 -15.49
N ALA A 97 12.00 14.23 -14.54
CA ALA A 97 11.80 13.88 -13.13
C ALA A 97 10.38 13.36 -12.88
N TYR A 98 9.37 13.99 -13.51
CA TYR A 98 7.98 13.51 -13.42
C TYR A 98 7.81 12.09 -13.95
N LEU A 99 8.34 11.80 -15.15
CA LEU A 99 8.23 10.47 -15.77
C LEU A 99 8.96 9.39 -14.96
N GLN A 100 10.09 9.73 -14.34
CA GLN A 100 10.82 8.81 -13.46
C GLN A 100 10.00 8.45 -12.21
N TYR A 101 9.41 9.45 -11.55
CA TYR A 101 8.56 9.19 -10.38
C TYR A 101 7.29 8.43 -10.76
N GLU A 102 6.68 8.74 -11.90
CA GLU A 102 5.50 8.02 -12.39
C GLU A 102 5.83 6.54 -12.65
N PHE A 103 6.95 6.27 -13.31
CA PHE A 103 7.40 4.90 -13.57
C PHE A 103 7.71 4.15 -12.26
N LEU A 104 8.47 4.77 -11.34
CA LEU A 104 8.80 4.18 -10.05
C LEU A 104 7.53 3.89 -9.24
N HIS A 105 6.62 4.85 -9.16
CA HIS A 105 5.37 4.71 -8.43
C HIS A 105 4.50 3.60 -9.04
N ALA A 106 4.35 3.55 -10.37
CA ALA A 106 3.57 2.52 -11.06
C ALA A 106 4.19 1.12 -10.89
N PHE A 107 5.51 1.01 -11.05
CA PHE A 107 6.22 -0.26 -10.93
C PHE A 107 6.13 -0.80 -9.49
N PHE A 108 6.55 0.00 -8.50
CA PHE A 108 6.54 -0.43 -7.11
C PHE A 108 5.12 -0.62 -6.56
N GLY A 109 4.15 0.20 -6.98
CA GLY A 109 2.74 0.00 -6.67
C GLY A 109 2.21 -1.32 -7.19
N THR A 110 2.58 -1.71 -8.42
CA THR A 110 2.20 -3.00 -9.01
C THR A 110 2.84 -4.17 -8.26
N VAL A 111 4.14 -4.06 -7.96
CA VAL A 111 4.85 -5.08 -7.16
C VAL A 111 4.21 -5.24 -5.79
N GLN A 112 3.87 -4.14 -5.11
CA GLN A 112 3.21 -4.16 -3.82
C GLN A 112 1.82 -4.82 -3.90
N ALA A 113 1.03 -4.52 -4.94
CA ALA A 113 -0.26 -5.17 -5.16
C ALA A 113 -0.10 -6.69 -5.34
N LEU A 114 0.89 -7.13 -6.13
CA LEU A 114 1.20 -8.55 -6.32
C LEU A 114 1.63 -9.23 -5.02
N VAL A 115 2.43 -8.57 -4.18
CA VAL A 115 2.82 -9.08 -2.85
C VAL A 115 1.58 -9.27 -1.97
N LEU A 116 0.65 -8.32 -1.95
CA LEU A 116 -0.60 -8.43 -1.18
C LEU A 116 -1.50 -9.55 -1.71
N VAL A 117 -1.58 -9.73 -3.03
CA VAL A 117 -2.29 -10.88 -3.64
C VAL A 117 -1.62 -12.20 -3.26
N GLY A 118 -0.28 -12.28 -3.32
CA GLY A 118 0.47 -13.44 -2.84
C GLY A 118 0.19 -13.75 -1.36
N LEU A 119 0.07 -12.71 -0.54
CA LEU A 119 -0.29 -12.83 0.87
C LEU A 119 -1.69 -13.42 1.08
N LEU A 120 -2.65 -13.13 0.20
CA LEU A 120 -3.96 -13.78 0.21
C LEU A 120 -3.84 -15.29 -0.04
N PHE A 121 -3.03 -15.71 -1.02
CA PHE A 121 -2.79 -17.12 -1.26
C PHE A 121 -2.13 -17.82 -0.06
N ILE A 122 -1.11 -17.20 0.55
CA ILE A 122 -0.48 -17.71 1.77
C ILE A 122 -1.52 -17.84 2.91
N SER A 123 -2.46 -16.89 3.00
CA SER A 123 -3.55 -16.92 3.98
C SER A 123 -4.55 -18.05 3.75
N ILE A 124 -4.74 -18.49 2.50
CA ILE A 124 -5.62 -19.61 2.13
C ILE A 124 -4.92 -20.94 2.39
N PHE A 125 -3.71 -21.13 1.84
CA PHE A 125 -2.97 -22.39 1.89
C PHE A 125 -2.35 -22.67 3.27
N LYS A 126 -2.12 -21.64 4.08
CA LYS A 126 -1.61 -21.74 5.47
C LYS A 126 -0.37 -22.66 5.59
N PRO A 127 0.72 -22.39 4.84
CA PRO A 127 1.86 -23.31 4.70
C PRO A 127 2.62 -23.63 6.00
N TRP A 128 2.36 -22.92 7.11
CA TRP A 128 3.02 -23.15 8.41
C TRP A 128 2.04 -23.24 9.58
N LYS A 129 1.14 -24.23 9.55
CA LYS A 129 0.37 -24.62 10.75
C LYS A 129 1.31 -25.29 11.77
N ASN A 130 1.27 -24.80 13.01
CA ASN A 130 1.84 -25.41 14.23
C ASN A 130 3.38 -25.38 14.40
N ILE A 131 3.96 -24.20 14.68
CA ILE A 131 5.38 -24.11 15.07
C ILE A 131 5.64 -24.67 16.49
N ARG A 132 4.63 -24.69 17.37
CA ARG A 132 4.72 -25.36 18.68
C ARG A 132 4.11 -26.76 18.61
N LYS A 133 4.97 -27.81 18.61
CA LYS A 133 4.57 -29.12 19.13
C LYS A 133 4.14 -28.89 20.59
N GLN A 134 2.88 -29.12 20.92
CA GLN A 134 2.52 -29.25 22.33
C GLN A 134 3.35 -30.41 22.89
N LYS A 135 4.23 -30.13 23.85
CA LYS A 135 4.75 -31.16 24.74
C LYS A 135 3.50 -31.73 25.44
N LYS A 136 3.09 -32.94 25.05
CA LYS A 136 2.20 -33.76 25.87
C LYS A 136 2.98 -34.03 27.16
N ALA A 137 2.50 -33.48 28.27
CA ALA A 137 2.81 -33.94 29.62
C ALA A 137 1.73 -34.94 30.00
#